data_AF-A0A2T5ZXS9-F1
#
_entry.id   AF-A0A2T5ZXS9-F1
#
_cell.length_a   1.000
_cell.length_b   1.000
_cell.length_c   1.000
_cell.angle_alpha   90.00
_cell.angle_beta   90.00
_cell.angle_gamma   90.00
#
_symmetry.space_group_name_H-M   'P 1'
#
loop_
_entity.id
_entity.type
_entity.pdbx_description
1 polymer ?
#
loop_
_entity_poly.entity_id
_entity_poly.type
_entity_poly.pdbx_seq_one_letter_code
_entity_poly.pdbx_strand_id
1 'polypeptide(L)'
;MSLIRQTILVSVAAMCVAAYLTQQQADSAPGKGGVSILRGGDAWNASSSRVRRTVEPRAYEQHPASAGAVLIDNVTRVRDGDTIVVGLIPIRIANLDCAERGTSAGDAATARVRDLVAGAQLTCALEGRRSYDREVGLCALPDGRDLGEVLIGEGSCGRWR
;
A
#
# COMPACT_ATOMS: atom_id res chain seq x y z
N MET A 1 7.57 51.01 34.33
CA MET A 1 8.25 49.71 34.35
C MET A 1 7.24 48.63 33.96
N SER A 2 7.27 48.12 32.72
CA SER A 2 6.97 46.72 32.35
C SER A 2 6.88 46.62 30.82
N LEU A 3 7.98 46.21 30.18
CA LEU A 3 8.08 46.03 28.73
C LEU A 3 9.13 44.95 28.41
N ILE A 4 9.05 43.77 29.03
CA ILE A 4 10.04 42.69 28.79
C ILE A 4 9.40 41.29 28.89
N ARG A 5 8.21 41.04 28.31
CA ARG A 5 7.59 39.70 28.38
C ARG A 5 7.08 39.10 27.06
N GLN A 6 7.46 39.64 25.90
CA GLN A 6 7.00 39.11 24.60
C GLN A 6 8.10 38.54 23.68
N THR A 7 9.37 38.57 24.06
CA THR A 7 10.48 38.20 23.15
C THR A 7 11.01 36.77 23.28
N ILE A 8 10.57 35.95 24.25
CA ILE A 8 11.21 34.65 24.54
C ILE A 8 10.62 33.48 23.71
N LEU A 9 9.38 33.58 23.23
CA LEU A 9 8.70 32.45 22.56
C LEU A 9 9.12 32.23 21.09
N VAL A 10 9.66 33.24 20.41
CA VAL A 10 10.02 33.12 18.97
C VAL A 10 11.39 32.45 18.76
N SER A 11 12.27 32.44 19.77
CA SER A 11 13.64 31.93 19.62
C SER A 11 13.77 30.41 19.70
N VAL A 12 12.87 29.71 20.40
CA VAL A 12 12.97 28.25 20.59
C VAL A 12 12.60 27.47 19.32
N ALA A 13 11.62 27.95 18.54
CA ALA A 13 11.20 27.28 17.31
C ALA A 13 12.28 27.31 16.21
N ALA A 14 13.04 28.41 16.11
CA ALA A 14 14.08 28.57 15.09
C ALA A 14 15.33 27.70 15.35
N MET A 15 15.70 27.46 16.61
CA MET A 15 16.83 26.59 16.95
C MET A 15 16.53 25.11 16.75
N CYS A 16 15.28 24.66 16.91
CA CYS A 16 14.92 23.26 16.66
C CYS A 16 14.97 22.87 15.17
N VAL A 17 14.63 23.78 14.26
CA VAL A 17 14.64 23.50 12.81
C VAL A 17 16.08 23.38 12.27
N ALA A 18 17.02 24.16 12.79
CA ALA A 18 18.42 24.11 12.35
C ALA A 18 19.13 22.80 12.74
N ALA A 19 18.80 22.22 13.90
CA ALA A 19 19.41 20.96 14.36
C ALA A 19 18.93 19.73 13.58
N TYR A 20 17.72 19.75 13.03
CA TYR A 20 17.16 18.59 12.32
C TYR A 20 17.70 18.44 10.89
N LEU A 21 18.15 19.53 10.26
CA LEU A 21 18.63 19.53 8.88
C LEU A 21 20.09 19.09 8.72
N THR A 22 20.88 19.00 9.80
CA THR A 22 22.30 18.59 9.74
C THR A 22 22.53 17.08 9.88
N GLN A 23 21.50 16.28 10.18
CA GLN A 23 21.67 14.87 10.56
C GLN A 23 21.55 13.86 9.40
N GLN A 24 21.34 14.28 8.15
CA GLN A 24 21.13 13.35 7.01
C GLN A 24 22.39 13.03 6.20
N GLN A 25 23.58 13.40 6.65
CA GLN A 25 24.80 13.22 5.86
C GLN A 25 25.93 12.56 6.67
N ALA A 26 25.78 11.29 7.03
CA ALA A 26 26.89 10.36 7.27
C ALA A 26 26.40 8.90 7.40
N ASP A 27 27.05 8.01 6.65
CA ASP A 27 27.20 6.55 6.86
C ASP A 27 25.96 5.66 6.60
N SER A 28 25.95 4.68 5.71
CA SER A 28 27.01 3.73 5.37
C SER A 28 26.81 3.08 4.00
N ALA A 29 27.89 2.97 3.24
CA ALA A 29 28.04 2.01 2.15
C ALA A 29 28.23 0.58 2.70
N PRO A 30 27.93 -0.47 1.91
CA PRO A 30 28.69 -1.70 2.02
C PRO A 30 29.24 -2.20 0.68
N GLY A 31 30.54 -2.51 0.70
CA GLY A 31 31.05 -3.78 0.17
C GLY A 31 31.39 -3.83 -1.31
N LYS A 32 32.68 -3.65 -1.64
CA LYS A 32 33.26 -4.19 -2.86
C LYS A 32 33.24 -5.72 -2.82
N GLY A 33 32.23 -6.33 -3.43
CA GLY A 33 32.28 -7.71 -3.88
C GLY A 33 32.94 -7.76 -5.26
N GLY A 34 34.20 -8.18 -5.32
CA GLY A 34 34.91 -8.36 -6.60
C GLY A 34 34.27 -9.47 -7.42
N VAL A 35 33.80 -9.16 -8.62
CA VAL A 35 33.51 -10.17 -9.64
C VAL A 35 34.77 -10.32 -10.47
N SER A 36 35.46 -11.45 -10.28
CA SER A 36 36.54 -11.88 -11.18
C SER A 36 35.92 -12.44 -12.46
N ILE A 37 36.34 -11.87 -13.59
CA ILE A 37 35.94 -12.28 -14.94
C ILE A 37 36.54 -13.67 -15.23
N LEU A 38 35.72 -14.64 -15.65
CA LEU A 38 36.21 -15.80 -16.39
C LEU A 38 35.67 -15.73 -17.82
N ARG A 39 36.54 -15.26 -18.73
CA ARG A 39 36.47 -15.61 -20.16
C ARG A 39 36.94 -17.06 -20.28
N GLY A 40 36.07 -17.93 -20.79
CA GLY A 40 36.42 -19.29 -21.18
C GLY A 40 35.31 -19.84 -22.05
N GLY A 41 35.52 -19.85 -23.36
CA GLY A 41 34.79 -20.72 -24.27
C GLY A 41 35.11 -22.19 -23.98
N ASP A 42 34.35 -23.07 -24.63
CA ASP A 42 34.57 -24.51 -24.73
C ASP A 42 34.13 -25.35 -23.51
N ALA A 43 32.83 -25.69 -23.47
CA ALA A 43 32.35 -26.95 -22.86
C ALA A 43 30.94 -27.31 -23.35
N TRP A 44 30.72 -27.37 -24.66
CA TRP A 44 29.54 -28.04 -25.23
C TRP A 44 29.97 -29.36 -25.85
N ASN A 45 30.12 -30.38 -25.01
CA ASN A 45 30.03 -31.76 -25.45
C ASN A 45 29.50 -32.63 -24.30
N ALA A 46 28.17 -32.79 -24.25
CA ALA A 46 27.54 -34.04 -23.81
C ALA A 46 26.04 -33.98 -24.11
N SER A 47 25.70 -34.69 -25.16
CA SER A 47 24.43 -35.33 -25.50
C SER A 47 23.29 -35.37 -24.47
N SER A 48 22.09 -35.22 -25.04
CA SER A 48 20.84 -35.88 -24.62
C SER A 48 20.32 -35.60 -23.21
N SER A 49 19.39 -34.66 -23.10
CA SER A 49 18.00 -35.01 -22.78
C SER A 49 17.12 -33.77 -22.72
N ARG A 50 15.89 -33.98 -23.20
CA ARG A 50 14.84 -33.02 -23.45
C ARG A 50 14.34 -32.41 -22.13
N VAL A 51 14.99 -31.38 -21.58
CA VAL A 51 14.42 -30.59 -20.47
C VAL A 51 13.37 -29.65 -21.04
N ARG A 52 12.11 -30.14 -21.12
CA ARG A 52 10.94 -29.26 -21.20
C ARG A 52 10.93 -28.44 -19.92
N ARG A 53 11.24 -27.15 -20.02
CA ARG A 53 11.05 -26.19 -18.94
C ARG A 53 9.55 -25.95 -18.77
N THR A 54 8.86 -26.84 -18.05
CA THR A 54 7.54 -26.56 -17.50
C THR A 54 7.74 -25.50 -16.43
N VAL A 55 7.42 -24.24 -16.75
CA VAL A 55 7.17 -23.23 -15.72
C VAL A 55 5.84 -23.64 -15.09
N GLU A 56 5.87 -24.40 -14.00
CA GLU A 56 4.69 -24.59 -13.15
C GLU A 56 4.22 -23.19 -12.70
N PRO A 57 2.93 -22.88 -12.80
CA PRO A 57 2.42 -21.62 -12.28
C PRO A 57 2.68 -21.64 -10.77
N ARG A 58 3.39 -20.62 -10.26
CA ARG A 58 3.56 -20.42 -8.82
C ARG A 58 2.16 -20.43 -8.21
N ALA A 59 1.84 -21.50 -7.47
CA ALA A 59 0.71 -21.52 -6.58
C ALA A 59 0.83 -20.26 -5.74
N TYR A 60 -0.14 -19.36 -5.87
CA TYR A 60 -0.25 -18.19 -5.03
C TYR A 60 -0.25 -18.71 -3.60
N GLU A 61 0.84 -18.48 -2.87
CA GLU A 61 0.98 -18.90 -1.48
C GLU A 61 -0.13 -18.22 -0.67
N GLN A 62 -1.19 -18.98 -0.43
CA GLN A 62 -2.36 -18.61 0.34
C GLN A 62 -1.92 -18.40 1.79
N HIS A 63 -1.55 -17.16 2.13
CA HIS A 63 -1.39 -16.77 3.54
C HIS A 63 -2.74 -16.89 4.27
N PRO A 64 -2.76 -17.35 5.53
CA PRO A 64 -3.97 -17.36 6.33
C PRO A 64 -4.49 -15.94 6.48
N ALA A 65 -5.82 -15.81 6.48
CA ALA A 65 -6.50 -14.53 6.66
C ALA A 65 -6.14 -13.89 8.00
N SER A 66 -5.92 -12.58 8.03
CA SER A 66 -5.38 -11.88 9.20
C SER A 66 -6.47 -11.38 10.16
N ALA A 67 -7.09 -12.29 10.90
CA ALA A 67 -8.21 -11.96 11.81
C ALA A 67 -7.83 -10.95 12.90
N GLY A 68 -8.60 -9.86 13.03
CA GLY A 68 -8.41 -8.86 14.08
C GLY A 68 -7.16 -7.99 13.91
N ALA A 69 -6.45 -8.12 12.79
CA ALA A 69 -5.30 -7.29 12.48
C ALA A 69 -5.75 -5.89 12.04
N VAL A 70 -4.97 -4.87 12.44
CA VAL A 70 -5.13 -3.50 11.95
C VAL A 70 -3.94 -3.17 11.06
N LEU A 71 -4.21 -2.86 9.80
CA LEU A 71 -3.22 -2.44 8.83
C LEU A 71 -3.26 -0.92 8.68
N ILE A 72 -2.12 -0.26 8.85
CA ILE A 72 -1.97 1.18 8.65
C ILE A 72 -0.86 1.42 7.64
N ASP A 73 -1.22 1.79 6.41
CA ASP A 73 -0.27 2.07 5.34
C ASP A 73 -0.92 2.94 4.24
N ASN A 74 -0.11 3.40 3.30
CA ASN A 74 -0.55 4.16 2.14
C ASN A 74 -1.30 3.28 1.15
N VAL A 75 -2.28 3.87 0.46
CA VAL A 75 -2.88 3.22 -0.71
C VAL A 75 -1.91 3.28 -1.87
N THR A 76 -1.45 2.11 -2.32
CA THR A 76 -0.50 1.99 -3.44
C THR A 76 -1.20 1.81 -4.78
N ARG A 77 -2.42 1.25 -4.76
CA ARG A 77 -3.22 1.03 -5.97
C ARG A 77 -4.70 0.90 -5.67
N VAL A 78 -5.55 1.46 -6.53
CA VAL A 78 -7.00 1.19 -6.54
C VAL A 78 -7.29 0.17 -7.63
N ARG A 79 -7.86 -0.99 -7.27
CA ARG A 79 -8.25 -2.03 -8.24
C ARG A 79 -9.61 -1.70 -8.84
N ASP A 80 -10.60 -1.35 -8.03
CA ASP A 80 -11.97 -0.95 -8.41
C ASP A 80 -12.71 -0.25 -7.26
N GLY A 81 -14.04 -0.10 -7.39
CA GLY A 81 -14.89 0.61 -6.44
C GLY A 81 -14.95 -0.01 -5.04
N ASP A 82 -14.71 -1.33 -4.90
CA ASP A 82 -14.74 -2.02 -3.60
C ASP A 82 -13.41 -2.65 -3.20
N THR A 83 -12.39 -2.58 -4.06
CA THR A 83 -11.09 -3.20 -3.84
C THR A 83 -9.93 -2.21 -4.01
N ILE A 84 -9.14 -2.07 -2.94
CA ILE A 84 -7.92 -1.25 -2.90
C ILE A 84 -6.70 -2.10 -2.53
N VAL A 85 -5.50 -1.56 -2.70
CA VAL A 85 -4.24 -2.17 -2.24
C VAL A 85 -3.59 -1.18 -1.27
N VAL A 86 -3.43 -1.63 -0.02
CA VAL A 86 -2.81 -0.87 1.06
C VAL A 86 -1.45 -1.49 1.34
N GLY A 87 -0.38 -0.73 1.12
CA GLY A 87 0.97 -1.29 1.02
C GLY A 87 1.05 -2.33 -0.11
N LEU A 88 1.18 -3.60 0.27
CA LEU A 88 1.17 -4.74 -0.66
C LEU A 88 -0.08 -5.61 -0.56
N ILE A 89 -1.02 -5.28 0.34
CA ILE A 89 -2.15 -6.13 0.69
C ILE A 89 -3.39 -5.67 -0.05
N PRO A 90 -3.96 -6.50 -0.94
CA PRO A 90 -5.26 -6.21 -1.56
C PRO A 90 -6.36 -6.39 -0.52
N ILE A 91 -7.22 -5.39 -0.38
CA ILE A 91 -8.34 -5.37 0.57
C ILE A 91 -9.64 -5.15 -0.20
N ARG A 92 -10.59 -6.06 -0.03
CA ARG A 92 -11.99 -5.85 -0.38
C ARG A 92 -12.68 -5.19 0.80
N ILE A 93 -13.33 -4.06 0.56
CA ILE A 93 -14.08 -3.32 1.57
C ILE A 93 -15.34 -4.11 1.92
N ALA A 94 -15.50 -4.45 3.21
CA ALA A 94 -16.45 -5.45 3.66
C ALA A 94 -17.93 -5.03 3.51
N ASN A 95 -18.24 -3.74 3.68
CA ASN A 95 -19.59 -3.18 3.63
C ASN A 95 -20.03 -2.72 2.23
N LEU A 96 -19.22 -2.91 1.19
CA LEU A 96 -19.48 -2.39 -0.15
C LEU A 96 -19.91 -3.45 -1.16
N ASP A 97 -20.88 -3.05 -1.99
CA ASP A 97 -21.23 -3.70 -3.24
C ASP A 97 -21.25 -2.64 -4.35
N CYS A 98 -20.23 -2.64 -5.21
CA CYS A 98 -20.10 -1.65 -6.29
C CYS A 98 -20.45 -2.28 -7.63
N ALA A 99 -20.97 -1.47 -8.57
CA ALA A 99 -21.23 -1.94 -9.92
C ALA A 99 -19.94 -2.45 -10.60
N GLU A 100 -20.09 -3.46 -11.46
CA GLU A 100 -18.97 -4.09 -12.15
C GLU A 100 -18.13 -3.09 -12.97
N ARG A 101 -16.82 -3.28 -12.96
CA ARG A 101 -15.88 -2.48 -13.76
C ARG A 101 -16.25 -2.53 -15.25
N GLY A 102 -16.05 -1.44 -15.98
CA GLY A 102 -16.40 -1.34 -17.40
C GLY A 102 -17.87 -1.01 -17.65
N THR A 103 -18.69 -0.96 -16.60
CA THR A 103 -19.96 -0.22 -16.63
C THR A 103 -19.70 1.24 -16.26
N SER A 104 -20.57 2.16 -16.74
CA SER A 104 -20.44 3.59 -16.40
C SER A 104 -20.46 3.85 -14.89
N ALA A 105 -21.30 3.11 -14.15
CA ALA A 105 -21.40 3.22 -12.69
C ALA A 105 -20.14 2.67 -11.99
N GLY A 106 -19.64 1.49 -12.40
CA GLY A 106 -18.45 0.89 -11.79
C GLY A 106 -17.17 1.69 -12.04
N ASP A 107 -17.05 2.29 -13.23
CA ASP A 107 -15.93 3.16 -13.58
C ASP A 107 -15.98 4.48 -12.81
N ALA A 108 -17.17 5.06 -12.62
CA ALA A 108 -17.38 6.23 -11.77
C ALA A 108 -17.05 5.95 -10.30
N ALA A 109 -17.49 4.81 -9.76
CA ALA A 109 -17.15 4.38 -8.41
C ALA A 109 -15.63 4.21 -8.23
N THR A 110 -14.96 3.59 -9.21
CA THR A 110 -13.50 3.43 -9.21
C THR A 110 -12.79 4.78 -9.21
N ALA A 111 -13.25 5.74 -10.03
CA ALA A 111 -12.69 7.09 -10.05
C ALA A 111 -12.88 7.79 -8.70
N ARG A 112 -14.07 7.65 -8.10
CA ARG A 112 -14.36 8.26 -6.81
C ARG A 112 -13.46 7.71 -5.69
N VAL A 113 -13.25 6.39 -5.65
CA VAL A 113 -12.31 5.78 -4.70
C VAL A 113 -10.90 6.36 -4.88
N ARG A 114 -10.42 6.50 -6.12
CA ARG A 114 -9.10 7.09 -6.40
C ARG A 114 -8.98 8.50 -5.83
N ASP A 115 -10.00 9.33 -6.00
CA ASP A 115 -9.98 10.70 -5.50
C ASP A 115 -9.96 10.75 -3.97
N LEU A 116 -10.73 9.89 -3.30
CA LEU A 116 -10.80 9.83 -1.84
C LEU A 116 -9.50 9.36 -1.19
N VAL A 117 -8.78 8.44 -1.84
CA VAL A 117 -7.60 7.78 -1.25
C VAL A 117 -6.26 8.29 -1.82
N ALA A 118 -6.29 9.28 -2.71
CA ALA A 118 -5.09 9.83 -3.34
C ALA A 118 -4.12 10.39 -2.29
N GLY A 119 -2.95 9.76 -2.17
CA GLY A 119 -1.93 10.15 -1.18
C GLY A 119 -2.35 9.90 0.28
N ALA A 120 -3.42 9.14 0.51
CA ALA A 120 -3.93 8.87 1.85
C ALA A 120 -3.27 7.61 2.45
N GLN A 121 -3.01 7.69 3.76
CA GLN A 121 -2.76 6.53 4.61
C GLN A 121 -4.10 6.08 5.23
N LEU A 122 -4.46 4.81 5.04
CA LEU A 122 -5.69 4.26 5.58
C LEU A 122 -5.40 3.43 6.82
N THR A 123 -6.39 3.36 7.71
CA THR A 123 -6.43 2.39 8.81
C THR A 123 -7.48 1.34 8.48
N CYS A 124 -7.06 0.11 8.20
CA CYS A 124 -7.95 -0.98 7.82
C CYS A 124 -8.00 -2.06 8.90
N ALA A 125 -9.19 -2.34 9.43
CA ALA A 125 -9.46 -3.44 10.34
C ALA A 125 -9.86 -4.69 9.55
N LEU A 126 -9.05 -5.75 9.61
CA LEU A 126 -9.23 -6.98 8.85
C LEU A 126 -10.10 -7.99 9.61
N GLU A 127 -11.07 -8.58 8.90
CA GLU A 127 -12.06 -9.50 9.47
C GLU A 127 -11.53 -10.94 9.61
N GLY A 128 -10.39 -11.26 9.02
CA GLY A 128 -9.86 -12.62 9.04
C GLY A 128 -10.56 -13.59 8.10
N ARG A 129 -11.20 -13.06 7.05
CA ARG A 129 -11.65 -13.84 5.90
C ARG A 129 -11.06 -13.26 4.63
N ARG A 130 -11.01 -14.08 3.58
CA ARG A 130 -10.51 -13.70 2.26
C ARG A 130 -11.57 -13.81 1.18
N SER A 131 -11.40 -13.01 0.13
CA SER A 131 -12.09 -13.16 -1.15
C SER A 131 -11.03 -13.33 -2.23
N TYR A 132 -10.73 -14.57 -2.59
CA TYR A 132 -9.61 -14.94 -3.46
C TYR A 132 -8.27 -14.45 -2.89
N ASP A 133 -7.56 -13.57 -3.60
CA ASP A 133 -6.27 -13.01 -3.17
C ASP A 133 -6.41 -11.85 -2.18
N ARG A 134 -7.63 -11.39 -1.90
CA ARG A 134 -7.91 -10.19 -1.10
C ARG A 134 -8.21 -10.53 0.35
N GLU A 135 -7.65 -9.77 1.28
CA GLU A 135 -8.19 -9.69 2.64
C GLU A 135 -9.53 -8.96 2.59
N VAL A 136 -10.40 -9.21 3.58
CA VAL A 136 -11.66 -8.47 3.73
C VAL A 136 -11.64 -7.67 5.03
N GLY A 137 -12.06 -6.41 4.96
CA GLY A 137 -12.03 -5.52 6.12
C GLY A 137 -12.73 -4.18 5.89
N LEU A 138 -12.80 -3.39 6.95
CA LEU A 138 -13.28 -2.00 6.92
C LEU A 138 -12.08 -1.06 6.94
N CYS A 139 -12.13 0.02 6.17
CA CYS A 139 -11.02 0.97 6.07
C CYS A 139 -11.49 2.39 6.38
N ALA A 140 -10.76 3.07 7.24
CA ALA A 140 -10.98 4.46 7.61
C ALA A 140 -9.99 5.40 6.89
N LEU A 141 -10.52 6.53 6.43
CA LEU A 141 -9.76 7.67 5.91
C LEU A 141 -8.96 8.36 7.04
N PRO A 142 -7.96 9.21 6.72
CA PRO A 142 -7.18 9.94 7.73
C PRO A 142 -8.02 10.81 8.68
N ASP A 143 -9.21 11.24 8.24
CA ASP A 143 -10.16 12.02 9.05
C ASP A 143 -11.09 11.14 9.92
N GLY A 144 -10.89 9.82 9.89
CA GLY A 144 -11.64 8.84 10.69
C GLY A 144 -12.95 8.37 10.06
N ARG A 145 -13.35 8.88 8.89
CA ARG A 145 -14.57 8.40 8.21
C ARG A 145 -14.35 7.01 7.61
N ASP A 146 -15.37 6.15 7.68
CA ASP A 146 -15.36 4.87 6.98
C ASP A 146 -15.49 5.09 5.47
N LEU A 147 -14.53 4.54 4.70
CA LEU A 147 -14.48 4.68 3.24
C LEU A 147 -15.74 4.12 2.58
N GLY A 148 -16.25 2.99 3.06
CA GLY A 148 -17.45 2.36 2.53
C GLY A 148 -18.70 3.20 2.79
N GLU A 149 -18.86 3.74 4.00
CA GLU A 149 -19.99 4.60 4.33
C GLU A 149 -19.97 5.91 3.53
N VAL A 150 -18.79 6.47 3.24
CA VAL A 150 -18.67 7.63 2.34
C VAL A 150 -19.18 7.28 0.95
N LEU A 151 -18.75 6.16 0.37
CA LEU A 151 -19.14 5.74 -0.98
C LEU A 151 -20.63 5.38 -1.08
N ILE A 152 -21.19 4.79 -0.03
CA ILE A 152 -22.64 4.51 0.09
C ILE A 152 -23.42 5.81 0.18
N GLY A 153 -23.00 6.74 1.04
CA GLY A 153 -23.66 8.03 1.24
C GLY A 153 -23.66 8.90 -0.02
N GLU A 154 -22.64 8.77 -0.85
CA GLU A 154 -22.52 9.45 -2.15
C GLU A 154 -23.26 8.73 -3.28
N GLY A 155 -23.80 7.53 -3.04
CA GLY A 155 -24.47 6.72 -4.05
C GLY A 155 -23.54 6.10 -5.09
N SER A 156 -22.22 6.07 -4.83
CA SER A 156 -21.24 5.45 -5.72
C SER A 156 -21.31 3.92 -5.66
N CYS A 157 -21.65 3.37 -4.49
CA CYS A 157 -21.78 1.94 -4.26
C CYS A 157 -23.00 1.65 -3.36
N GLY A 158 -23.47 0.40 -3.38
CA GLY A 158 -24.48 -0.12 -2.48
C GLY A 158 -23.89 -0.69 -1.20
N ARG A 159 -24.76 -0.90 -0.20
CA ARG A 159 -24.42 -1.65 1.01
C ARG A 159 -24.46 -3.15 0.72
N TRP A 160 -23.36 -3.84 0.99
CA TRP A 160 -23.30 -5.31 0.98
C TRP A 160 -24.22 -5.88 2.07
N ARG A 161 -25.04 -6.89 1.74
CA ARG A 161 -25.97 -7.56 2.66
C ARG A 161 -25.62 -9.03 2.86
#